data_AF-A0A383DPP2-F1
#
_entry.id   AF-A0A383DPP2-F1
#
_cell.length_a   1.000
_cell.length_b   1.000
_cell.length_c   1.000
_cell.angle_alpha   90.00
_cell.angle_beta   90.00
_cell.angle_gamma   90.00
#
_symmetry.space_group_name_H-M   'P 1'
#
loop_
_entity.id
_entity.type
_entity.pdbx_description
1 polymer ?
#
loop_
_entity_poly.entity_id
_entity_poly.type
_entity_poly.pdbx_seq_one_letter_code
_entity_poly.pdbx_strand_id
1 'polypeptide(L)'
;MTSHKIADVLTESLPYIQKFKGKTIVIKYGGNAMVDEELKSSFARDIVLMKSVGMNPIVVHGGGPQIGKTLKKLGKDSEFVDGMRVTDSETM
;
A
#
# COMPACT_ATOMS: atom_id res chain seq x y z
N MET A 1 -6.72 -13.80 21.88
CA MET A 1 -7.79 -12.88 22.30
C MET A 1 -9.02 -13.69 22.64
N THR A 2 -9.84 -13.25 23.60
CA THR A 2 -11.12 -13.92 23.91
C THR A 2 -12.18 -13.55 22.86
N SER A 3 -13.16 -14.43 22.63
CA SER A 3 -14.27 -14.18 21.70
C SER A 3 -15.06 -12.91 22.02
N HIS A 4 -15.28 -12.64 23.31
CA HIS A 4 -15.94 -11.41 23.78
C HIS A 4 -15.21 -10.15 23.33
N LYS A 5 -13.87 -10.10 23.51
CA LYS A 5 -13.08 -8.93 23.11
C LYS A 5 -13.16 -8.65 21.60
N ILE A 6 -13.23 -9.69 20.77
CA ILE A 6 -13.36 -9.52 19.32
C ILE A 6 -14.74 -8.95 18.96
N ALA A 7 -15.80 -9.43 19.60
CA ALA A 7 -17.16 -8.93 19.38
C ALA A 7 -17.29 -7.45 19.75
N ASP A 8 -16.71 -7.04 20.88
CA ASP A 8 -16.71 -5.65 21.33
C ASP A 8 -16.02 -4.74 20.31
N VAL A 9 -14.80 -5.10 19.89
CA VAL A 9 -14.02 -4.33 18.91
C VAL A 9 -14.73 -4.23 17.56
N LEU A 10 -15.37 -5.31 17.08
CA LEU A 10 -16.13 -5.29 15.82
C LEU A 10 -17.38 -4.42 15.93
N THR A 11 -18.07 -4.46 17.06
CA THR A 11 -19.26 -3.62 17.32
C THR A 11 -18.88 -2.15 17.33
N GLU A 12 -17.79 -1.79 18.02
CA GLU A 12 -17.24 -0.43 18.04
C GLU A 12 -16.75 0.05 16.67
N SER A 13 -16.29 -0.87 15.82
CA SER A 13 -15.82 -0.57 14.46
C SER A 13 -16.95 -0.36 13.44
N LEU A 14 -18.15 -0.87 13.73
CA LEU A 14 -19.28 -0.90 12.79
C LEU A 14 -19.69 0.48 12.24
N PRO A 15 -19.76 1.56 13.05
CA PRO A 15 -20.08 2.89 12.54
C PRO A 15 -19.09 3.39 11.48
N TYR A 16 -17.80 3.06 11.62
CA TYR A 16 -16.76 3.43 10.65
C TYR A 16 -16.93 2.65 9.35
N ILE A 17 -17.20 1.34 9.44
CA ILE A 17 -17.45 0.50 8.27
C ILE A 17 -18.65 1.04 7.48
N GLN A 18 -19.76 1.32 8.17
CA GLN A 18 -20.98 1.85 7.54
C GLN A 18 -20.74 3.19 6.88
N LYS A 19 -19.99 4.10 7.52
CA LYS A 19 -19.63 5.42 6.98
C LYS A 19 -18.93 5.34 5.62
N PHE A 20 -18.07 4.34 5.43
CA PHE A 20 -17.25 4.21 4.22
C PHE A 20 -17.76 3.15 3.24
N LYS A 21 -18.85 2.44 3.56
CA LYS A 21 -19.47 1.48 2.65
C LYS A 21 -19.86 2.15 1.33
N GLY A 22 -19.50 1.52 0.22
CA GLY A 22 -19.70 2.00 -1.15
C GLY A 22 -18.77 3.15 -1.57
N LYS A 23 -17.93 3.70 -0.67
CA LYS A 23 -17.01 4.79 -0.99
C LYS A 23 -15.73 4.26 -1.64
N THR A 24 -15.18 5.07 -2.54
CA THR A 24 -13.85 4.87 -3.11
C THR A 24 -12.79 5.39 -2.15
N ILE A 25 -11.77 4.59 -1.90
CA ILE A 25 -10.66 4.93 -1.00
C ILE A 25 -9.36 4.73 -1.75
N VAL A 26 -8.66 5.83 -2.05
CA VAL A 26 -7.36 5.79 -2.72
C VAL A 26 -6.26 5.65 -1.68
N ILE A 27 -5.41 4.63 -1.84
CA ILE A 27 -4.40 4.24 -0.87
C ILE A 27 -3.05 4.26 -1.56
N LYS A 28 -2.17 5.19 -1.14
CA LYS A 28 -0.79 5.19 -1.61
C LYS A 28 0.01 4.13 -0.85
N TYR A 29 0.51 3.14 -1.57
CA TYR A 29 1.32 2.05 -1.05
C TYR A 29 2.80 2.25 -1.43
N GLY A 30 3.69 2.32 -0.44
CA GLY A 30 5.10 2.61 -0.69
C GLY A 30 5.97 2.62 0.56
N GLY A 31 7.28 2.75 0.36
CA GLY A 31 8.26 2.78 1.46
C GLY A 31 8.53 1.39 2.05
N ASN A 32 8.80 1.33 3.35
CA ASN A 32 9.16 0.08 4.06
C ASN A 32 8.09 -1.02 3.92
N ALA A 33 6.82 -0.64 3.80
CA ALA A 33 5.72 -1.57 3.60
C ALA A 33 5.82 -2.40 2.29
N MET A 34 6.65 -1.96 1.32
CA MET A 34 6.93 -2.66 0.06
C MET A 34 8.21 -3.51 0.10
N VAL A 35 8.95 -3.53 1.20
CA VAL A 35 10.21 -4.28 1.32
C VAL A 35 10.02 -5.49 2.22
N ASP A 36 9.37 -5.31 3.36
CA ASP A 36 9.08 -6.36 4.31
C ASP A 36 7.92 -7.25 3.83
N GLU A 37 8.13 -8.58 3.80
CA GLU A 37 7.15 -9.55 3.30
C GLU A 37 5.94 -9.71 4.23
N GLU A 38 6.13 -9.55 5.54
CA GLU A 38 5.02 -9.59 6.51
C GLU A 38 4.12 -8.37 6.31
N LEU A 39 4.70 -7.18 6.15
CA LEU A 39 3.95 -5.96 5.89
C LEU A 39 3.23 -5.99 4.54
N LYS A 40 3.83 -6.56 3.49
CA LYS A 40 3.15 -6.78 2.20
C LYS A 40 1.91 -7.64 2.35
N SER A 41 2.06 -8.78 3.03
CA SER A 41 0.97 -9.74 3.25
C SER A 41 -0.15 -9.13 4.11
N SER A 42 0.24 -8.41 5.17
CA SER A 42 -0.70 -7.67 6.03
C SER A 42 -1.47 -6.62 5.24
N PHE A 43 -0.79 -5.80 4.44
CA PHE A 43 -1.43 -4.79 3.59
C PHE A 43 -2.41 -5.42 2.60
N ALA A 44 -2.02 -6.52 1.93
CA ALA A 44 -2.91 -7.22 1.02
C ALA A 44 -4.18 -7.74 1.73
N ARG A 45 -4.03 -8.28 2.95
CA ARG A 45 -5.18 -8.71 3.77
C ARG A 45 -6.10 -7.55 4.14
N ASP A 46 -5.54 -6.39 4.47
CA ASP A 46 -6.33 -5.21 4.79
C ASP A 46 -7.14 -4.72 3.58
N ILE A 47 -6.54 -4.71 2.38
CA ILE A 47 -7.25 -4.36 1.14
C ILE A 47 -8.41 -5.33 0.87
N VAL A 48 -8.19 -6.64 1.07
CA VAL A 48 -9.24 -7.65 0.93
C VAL A 48 -10.34 -7.46 1.98
N LEU A 49 -9.99 -7.15 3.23
CA LEU A 49 -10.94 -6.87 4.30
C LEU A 49 -11.81 -5.64 3.95
N MET A 50 -11.18 -4.54 3.52
CA MET A 50 -11.88 -3.34 3.07
C MET A 50 -12.88 -3.66 1.96
N LYS A 51 -12.48 -4.45 0.95
CA LYS A 51 -13.39 -4.85 -0.12
C LYS A 51 -14.53 -5.73 0.39
N SER A 52 -14.24 -6.65 1.30
CA SER A 52 -15.21 -7.58 1.90
C SER A 52 -16.29 -6.87 2.72
N VAL A 53 -15.94 -5.76 3.38
CA VAL A 53 -16.91 -4.94 4.13
C VAL A 53 -17.61 -3.87 3.27
N GLY A 54 -17.40 -3.90 1.95
CA GLY A 54 -18.12 -3.08 0.98
C GLY A 54 -17.48 -1.73 0.65
N MET A 55 -16.22 -1.50 1.02
CA MET A 55 -15.45 -0.34 0.53
C MET A 55 -14.87 -0.64 -0.87
N ASN A 56 -14.49 0.41 -1.61
CA ASN A 56 -13.86 0.29 -2.93
C ASN A 56 -12.40 0.80 -2.87
N PRO A 57 -11.45 -0.02 -2.37
CA PRO A 57 -10.05 0.40 -2.30
C PRO A 57 -9.41 0.47 -3.69
N ILE A 58 -8.65 1.53 -3.95
CA ILE A 58 -7.80 1.72 -5.11
C ILE A 58 -6.37 1.91 -4.62
N VAL A 59 -5.48 0.98 -4.96
CA VAL A 59 -4.08 1.03 -4.55
C VAL A 59 -3.25 1.73 -5.62
N VAL A 60 -2.50 2.76 -5.22
CA VAL A 60 -1.49 3.44 -6.04
C VAL A 60 -0.13 3.13 -5.43
N HIS A 61 0.75 2.43 -6.15
CA HIS A 61 2.03 2.00 -5.59
C HIS A 61 3.24 2.73 -6.19
N GLY A 62 4.33 2.78 -5.41
CA GLY A 62 5.63 3.23 -5.91
C GLY A 62 6.50 2.08 -6.43
N GLY A 63 7.78 2.36 -6.67
CA GLY A 63 8.77 1.34 -7.06
C GLY A 63 10.23 1.79 -6.94
N GLY A 64 10.51 2.88 -6.21
CA GLY A 64 11.82 3.54 -6.20
C GLY A 64 13.02 2.59 -5.97
N PRO A 65 13.02 1.78 -4.90
CA PRO A 65 14.09 0.81 -4.64
C PRO A 65 14.23 -0.26 -5.73
N GLN A 66 13.12 -0.74 -6.29
CA GLN A 66 13.10 -1.75 -7.34
C GLN A 66 13.67 -1.19 -8.65
N ILE A 67 13.26 0.03 -9.04
CA ILE A 67 13.79 0.73 -10.21
C ILE A 67 15.30 0.93 -10.06
N GLY A 68 15.77 1.40 -8.89
CA GLY A 68 17.21 1.58 -8.64
C GLY A 68 18.01 0.28 -8.76
N LYS A 69 17.47 -0.84 -8.28
CA LYS A 69 18.09 -2.17 -8.46
C LYS A 69 18.16 -2.56 -9.93
N THR A 70 17.13 -2.27 -10.72
CA THR A 70 17.12 -2.58 -12.16
C THR A 70 18.11 -1.72 -12.93
N LEU A 71 18.14 -0.41 -12.72
CA LEU A 71 19.10 0.48 -13.38
C LEU A 71 20.54 0.10 -13.06
N LYS A 72 20.84 -0.23 -11.80
CA LYS A 72 22.17 -0.69 -11.41
C LYS A 72 22.60 -1.96 -12.16
N LYS A 73 21.68 -2.89 -12.42
CA LYS A 73 21.96 -4.09 -13.23
C LYS A 73 22.24 -3.77 -14.69
N LEU A 74 21.69 -2.67 -15.19
CA LEU A 74 21.92 -2.15 -16.55
C LEU A 74 23.18 -1.25 -16.62
N GLY A 75 23.92 -1.11 -15.52
CA GLY A 75 25.13 -0.27 -15.46
C GLY A 75 24.84 1.22 -15.32
N LYS A 76 23.61 1.60 -14.96
CA LYS A 76 23.17 2.99 -14.80
C LYS A 76 22.87 3.31 -13.34
N ASP A 77 23.40 4.43 -12.86
CA ASP A 77 23.09 4.93 -11.53
C ASP A 77 21.80 5.76 -11.54
N SER A 78 21.08 5.73 -10.41
CA SER A 78 19.89 6.56 -10.24
C SER A 78 20.27 7.95 -9.74
N GLU A 79 19.91 8.99 -10.48
CA GLU A 79 20.08 10.38 -10.06
C GLU A 79 18.77 10.95 -9.50
N PHE A 80 18.89 11.81 -8.48
CA PHE A 80 17.76 12.47 -7.83
C PHE A 80 18.04 13.96 -7.61
N VAL A 81 17.02 14.79 -7.83
CA VAL A 81 16.99 16.22 -7.49
C VAL A 81 15.71 16.47 -6.69
N ASP A 82 15.83 17.05 -5.50
CA ASP A 82 14.70 17.35 -4.60
C ASP A 82 13.76 16.16 -4.33
N GLY A 83 14.33 14.95 -4.23
CA GLY A 83 13.57 13.71 -3.99
C GLY A 83 12.86 13.15 -5.21
N MET A 84 13.00 13.77 -6.39
CA MET A 84 12.49 13.30 -7.67
C MET A 84 13.59 12.65 -8.48
N ARG A 85 13.31 11.51 -9.11
CA ARG A 85 14.26 10.82 -9.97
C ARG A 85 14.42 11.60 -11.28
N VAL A 86 15.66 11.91 -11.67
CA VAL A 86 15.94 12.39 -13.02
C VAL A 86 15.68 11.24 -13.99
N THR A 87 14.74 11.45 -14.92
CA THR A 87 14.23 10.39 -15.81
C THR A 87 14.43 10.80 -17.26
N ASP A 88 15.56 10.40 -17.84
CA ASP A 88 15.87 10.59 -19.27
C ASP A 88 15.22 9.50 -20.14
N SER A 89 15.43 9.56 -21.46
CA SER A 89 14.86 8.63 -22.44
C SER A 89 15.25 7.16 -22.23
N GLU A 90 16.40 6.90 -21.59
CA GLU A 90 16.84 5.53 -21.28
C GLU A 90 16.28 5.03 -19.94
N THR A 91 15.93 5.96 -19.03
CA THR A 91 15.38 5.65 -17.71
C THR A 91 13.87 5.42 -17.74
N MET A 92 13.15 6.01 -18.70
CA MET A 92 11.73 5.75 -18.98
C MET A 92 11.49 4.32 -19.48
#